data_AF-A0A6V7K6U0-F1
#
_entry.id   AF-A0A6V7K6U0-F1
#
_cell.length_a   1.000
_cell.length_b   1.000
_cell.length_c   1.000
_cell.angle_alpha   90.00
_cell.angle_beta   90.00
_cell.angle_gamma   90.00
#
_symmetry.space_group_name_H-M   'P 1'
#
loop_
_entity.id
_entity.type
_entity.pdbx_description
1 polymer ?
#
loop_
_entity_poly.entity_id
_entity_poly.type
_entity_poly.pdbx_seq_one_letter_code
_entity_poly.pdbx_strand_id
1 'polypeptide(L)'
;DENLSMVVILPDEIDGLSEVEKNFNWDEFLKAEHSSRETRLELPKFKIECKIDLNQILRSMGFVDMFENTANFSGIADVPLQVSKVVQKAFIEVNEEGTEAAAAT
;
A
#
# COMPACT_ATOMS: atom_id res chain seq x y z
N ASP A 1 15.55 -18.97 0.38
CA ASP A 1 15.22 -18.05 1.47
C ASP A 1 14.55 -16.83 0.91
N GLU A 2 13.31 -16.61 1.32
CA GLU A 2 12.52 -15.44 0.94
C GLU A 2 13.13 -14.22 1.63
N ASN A 3 13.99 -13.48 0.91
CA ASN A 3 14.62 -12.25 1.41
C ASN A 3 13.60 -11.11 1.44
N LEU A 4 12.63 -11.20 2.35
CA LEU A 4 11.69 -10.13 2.67
C LEU A 4 12.27 -9.29 3.81
N SER A 5 12.21 -7.97 3.66
CA SER A 5 12.62 -7.02 4.68
C SER A 5 11.58 -5.90 4.81
N MET A 6 11.52 -5.30 6.00
CA MET A 6 10.72 -4.11 6.27
C MET A 6 11.63 -2.89 6.27
N VAL A 7 11.25 -1.86 5.51
CA VAL A 7 11.89 -0.54 5.55
C VAL A 7 11.06 0.36 6.45
N VAL A 8 11.68 0.91 7.50
CA VAL A 8 11.06 1.89 8.39
C VAL A 8 11.69 3.25 8.12
N ILE A 9 10.88 4.22 7.72
CA ILE A 9 11.28 5.61 7.52
C ILE A 9 10.84 6.40 8.74
N LEU A 10 11.79 6.93 9.51
CA LEU A 10 11.54 7.71 10.72
C LEU A 10 12.02 9.15 10.48
N PRO A 11 11.11 10.13 10.31
CA PRO A 11 11.47 11.55 10.30
C PRO A 11 12.08 11.97 11.63
N ASP A 12 13.06 12.88 11.61
CA ASP A 12 13.66 13.43 12.84
C ASP A 12 12.70 14.36 13.59
N GLU A 13 11.89 15.13 12.84
CA GLU A 13 10.86 16.01 13.39
C GLU A 13 9.54 15.25 13.60
N ILE A 14 8.87 15.49 14.74
CA ILE A 14 7.63 14.80 15.13
C ILE A 14 6.52 14.96 14.07
N ASP A 15 6.43 16.12 13.44
CA ASP A 15 5.48 16.46 12.38
C ASP A 15 6.10 16.45 10.97
N GLY A 16 7.33 15.91 10.83
CA GLY A 16 8.09 15.88 9.57
C GLY A 16 7.58 14.88 8.53
N LEU A 17 6.64 13.99 8.88
CA LEU A 17 6.19 12.93 7.97
C LEU A 17 5.62 13.47 6.66
N SER A 18 4.82 14.54 6.71
CA SER A 18 4.21 15.11 5.50
C SER A 18 5.23 15.73 4.53
N GLU A 19 6.37 16.18 5.03
CA GLU A 19 7.47 16.67 4.18
C GLU A 19 8.20 15.51 3.53
N VAL A 20 8.49 14.45 4.31
CA VAL A 20 9.07 13.21 3.78
C VAL A 20 8.18 12.63 2.69
N GLU A 21 6.88 12.46 2.92
CA GLU A 21 5.95 11.88 1.93
C GLU A 21 5.92 12.64 0.59
N LYS A 22 6.06 13.98 0.62
CA LYS A 22 6.05 14.81 -0.59
C LYS A 22 7.35 14.73 -1.38
N ASN A 23 8.47 14.59 -0.68
CA ASN A 23 9.81 14.67 -1.26
C ASN A 23 10.50 13.31 -1.42
N PHE A 24 9.92 12.24 -0.88
CA PHE A 24 10.52 10.91 -0.91
C PHE A 24 10.56 10.36 -2.34
N ASN A 25 11.77 9.98 -2.77
CA ASN A 25 12.00 9.38 -4.07
C ASN A 25 12.39 7.91 -3.91
N TRP A 26 11.46 7.02 -4.28
CA TRP A 26 11.67 5.57 -4.23
C TRP A 26 12.83 5.11 -5.11
N ASP A 27 13.03 5.72 -6.28
CA ASP A 27 14.10 5.31 -7.21
C ASP A 27 15.48 5.67 -6.67
N GLU A 28 15.62 6.81 -6.01
CA GLU A 28 16.86 7.21 -5.35
C GLU A 28 17.14 6.34 -4.13
N PHE A 29 16.11 6.06 -3.33
CA PHE A 29 16.23 5.17 -2.17
C PHE A 29 16.71 3.78 -2.58
N LEU A 30 16.09 3.16 -3.59
CA LEU A 30 16.43 1.80 -4.05
C LEU A 30 17.82 1.71 -4.69
N LYS A 31 18.37 2.81 -5.20
CA LYS A 31 19.72 2.88 -5.79
C LYS A 31 20.81 3.22 -4.79
N ALA A 32 20.43 3.74 -3.62
CA ALA A 32 21.39 4.12 -2.59
C ALA A 32 22.08 2.87 -2.02
N GLU A 33 23.37 3.00 -1.70
CA GLU A 33 24.05 1.97 -0.91
C GLU A 33 23.59 2.08 0.55
N HIS A 34 22.92 1.03 1.03
CA HIS A 34 22.55 0.93 2.44
C HIS A 34 23.65 0.20 3.20
N SER A 35 24.16 0.84 4.26
CA SER A 35 25.12 0.22 5.16
C SER A 35 24.43 -0.38 6.38
N SER A 36 24.94 -1.52 6.83
CA SER A 36 24.54 -2.09 8.11
C SER A 36 25.35 -1.45 9.22
N ARG A 37 24.68 -0.98 10.28
CA ARG A 37 25.30 -0.45 11.49
C ARG A 37 24.59 -1.02 12.71
N GLU A 38 25.34 -1.29 13.77
CA GLU A 38 24.74 -1.62 15.06
C GLU A 38 23.95 -0.42 15.57
N THR A 39 22.71 -0.63 15.99
CA THR A 39 21.80 0.44 16.41
C THR A 39 20.87 -0.07 17.49
N ARG A 40 20.62 0.77 18.49
CA ARG A 40 19.55 0.54 19.45
C ARG A 40 18.20 0.83 18.78
N LEU A 41 17.43 -0.21 18.54
CA LEU A 41 16.11 -0.12 17.92
C LEU A 41 15.02 -0.20 19.00
N GLU A 42 14.11 0.77 18.98
CA GLU A 42 12.87 0.75 19.75
C GLU A 42 11.72 0.86 18.76
N LEU A 43 11.05 -0.27 18.49
CA LEU A 43 9.94 -0.37 17.54
C LEU A 43 8.68 -0.80 18.30
N PRO A 44 7.55 -0.06 18.20
CA PRO A 44 6.31 -0.44 18.84
C PRO A 44 5.76 -1.77 18.30
N LYS A 45 5.14 -2.55 19.17
CA LYS A 45 4.21 -3.61 18.77
C LYS A 45 2.91 -2.96 18.29
N PHE A 46 2.48 -3.27 17.08
CA PHE A 46 1.25 -2.71 16.54
C PHE A 46 0.51 -3.69 15.64
N LYS A 47 -0.79 -3.43 15.51
CA LYS A 47 -1.70 -4.17 14.64
C LYS A 47 -2.57 -3.14 13.92
N ILE A 48 -2.52 -3.13 12.59
CA ILE A 48 -3.28 -2.21 11.74
C ILE A 48 -4.16 -3.03 10.81
N GLU A 49 -5.44 -2.69 10.77
CA GLU A 49 -6.40 -3.24 9.82
C GLU A 49 -7.00 -2.09 9.03
N CYS A 50 -6.94 -2.19 7.70
CA CYS A 50 -7.47 -1.20 6.79
C CYS A 50 -8.49 -1.85 5.85
N LYS A 51 -9.59 -1.14 5.59
CA LYS A 51 -10.59 -1.51 4.58
C LYS A 51 -10.90 -0.27 3.76
N ILE A 52 -10.48 -0.28 2.50
CA ILE A 52 -10.58 0.85 1.58
C ILE A 52 -11.61 0.52 0.51
N ASP A 53 -12.54 1.44 0.29
CA ASP A 53 -13.39 1.44 -0.90
C ASP A 53 -12.61 2.12 -2.02
N LEU A 54 -12.11 1.33 -2.96
CA LEU A 54 -11.24 1.83 -4.03
C LEU A 54 -12.02 2.50 -5.16
N ASN A 55 -13.35 2.46 -5.18
CA ASN A 55 -14.15 2.97 -6.29
C ASN A 55 -13.82 4.44 -6.61
N GLN A 56 -13.82 5.32 -5.60
CA GLN A 56 -13.55 6.74 -5.82
C GLN A 56 -12.09 7.01 -6.19
N ILE A 57 -11.16 6.27 -5.58
CA ILE A 57 -9.73 6.40 -5.86
C ILE A 57 -9.46 6.00 -7.31
N LEU A 58 -9.93 4.83 -7.74
CA LEU A 58 -9.75 4.34 -9.11
C LEU A 58 -10.40 5.28 -10.14
N ARG A 59 -11.60 5.81 -9.86
CA ARG A 59 -12.21 6.85 -10.70
C ARG A 59 -11.32 8.10 -10.81
N SER A 60 -10.75 8.58 -9.70
CA SER A 60 -9.84 9.73 -9.71
C SER A 60 -8.53 9.47 -10.47
N MET A 61 -8.11 8.21 -10.56
CA MET A 61 -6.95 7.77 -11.35
C MET A 61 -7.27 7.56 -12.85
N GLY A 62 -8.53 7.76 -13.27
CA GLY A 62 -8.95 7.65 -14.67
C GLY A 62 -9.69 6.36 -15.03
N PHE A 63 -9.86 5.42 -14.08
CA PHE A 63 -10.65 4.21 -14.29
C PHE A 63 -12.15 4.51 -14.09
N VAL A 64 -12.74 5.29 -14.99
CA VAL A 64 -14.14 5.73 -14.85
C VAL A 64 -15.10 4.76 -15.52
N ASP A 65 -14.84 4.42 -16.79
CA ASP A 65 -15.75 3.65 -17.65
C ASP A 65 -16.17 2.31 -17.05
N MET A 66 -15.25 1.63 -16.35
CA MET A 66 -15.49 0.30 -15.77
C MET A 66 -16.62 0.28 -14.72
N PHE A 67 -16.97 1.44 -14.15
CA PHE A 67 -18.00 1.58 -13.14
C PHE A 67 -19.29 2.21 -13.66
N GLU A 68 -19.42 2.40 -14.98
CA GLU A 68 -20.56 3.04 -15.62
C GLU A 68 -21.19 2.14 -16.68
N ASN A 69 -22.35 2.53 -17.19
CA ASN A 69 -23.06 1.79 -18.25
C ASN A 69 -22.28 1.74 -19.58
N THR A 70 -21.23 2.54 -19.71
CA THR A 70 -20.28 2.53 -20.84
C THR A 70 -19.22 1.44 -20.72
N ALA A 71 -19.16 0.72 -19.59
CA ALA A 71 -18.23 -0.38 -19.36
C ALA A 71 -18.32 -1.43 -20.48
N ASN A 72 -17.16 -1.84 -21.01
CA ASN A 72 -17.06 -2.88 -22.01
C ASN A 72 -16.32 -4.10 -21.47
N PHE A 73 -17.09 -5.10 -21.06
CA PHE A 73 -16.60 -6.41 -20.58
C PHE A 73 -17.05 -7.57 -21.48
N SER A 74 -17.20 -7.30 -22.78
CA SER A 74 -17.65 -8.30 -23.77
C SER A 74 -16.74 -9.53 -23.89
N GLY A 75 -15.48 -9.42 -23.46
CA GLY A 75 -14.56 -10.58 -23.34
C GLY A 75 -14.87 -11.53 -22.19
N ILE A 76 -15.78 -11.18 -21.27
CA ILE A 76 -16.17 -12.00 -20.11
C ILE A 76 -17.57 -12.61 -20.33
N ALA A 77 -18.52 -11.83 -20.84
CA ALA A 77 -19.87 -12.27 -21.11
C ALA A 77 -20.53 -11.46 -22.24
N ASP A 78 -21.49 -12.07 -22.92
CA ASP A 78 -22.28 -11.45 -23.98
C ASP A 78 -23.35 -10.45 -23.46
N VAL A 79 -23.47 -10.31 -22.14
CA VAL A 79 -24.38 -9.37 -21.48
C VAL A 79 -23.62 -8.15 -20.95
N PRO A 80 -24.26 -6.96 -20.88
CA PRO A 80 -23.64 -5.79 -20.27
C PRO A 80 -23.24 -6.06 -18.81
N LEU A 81 -21.96 -5.89 -18.50
CA LEU A 81 -21.43 -5.97 -17.14
C LEU A 81 -20.80 -4.62 -16.77
N GLN A 82 -20.73 -4.34 -15.48
CA GLN A 82 -19.98 -3.22 -14.93
C GLN A 82 -19.44 -3.60 -13.56
N VAL A 83 -18.36 -2.95 -13.13
CA VAL A 83 -17.84 -3.10 -11.78
C VAL A 83 -18.73 -2.30 -10.84
N SER A 84 -19.34 -2.99 -9.87
CA SER A 84 -20.12 -2.35 -8.82
C SER A 84 -19.22 -1.84 -7.69
N LYS A 85 -18.22 -2.63 -7.29
CA LYS A 85 -17.36 -2.32 -6.15
C LYS A 85 -15.99 -2.99 -6.22
N VAL A 86 -14.96 -2.25 -5.81
CA VAL A 86 -13.62 -2.75 -5.52
C VAL A 86 -13.28 -2.43 -4.06
N VAL A 87 -12.98 -3.44 -3.26
CA VAL A 87 -12.71 -3.28 -1.82
C VAL A 87 -11.39 -3.94 -1.47
N GLN A 88 -10.42 -3.13 -1.06
CA GLN A 88 -9.15 -3.64 -0.57
C GLN A 88 -9.18 -3.70 0.95
N LYS A 89 -9.01 -4.90 1.51
CA LYS A 89 -8.79 -5.12 2.94
C LYS A 89 -7.34 -5.53 3.16
N ALA A 90 -6.64 -4.82 4.02
CA ALA A 90 -5.25 -5.10 4.37
C ALA A 90 -5.09 -5.19 5.89
N PHE A 91 -4.15 -6.02 6.31
CA PHE A 91 -3.85 -6.32 7.69
C PHE A 91 -2.33 -6.42 7.86
N ILE A 92 -1.80 -5.79 8.91
CA ILE A 92 -0.40 -5.95 9.33
C ILE A 92 -0.31 -6.02 10.85
N GLU A 93 0.46 -6.97 11.34
CA GLU A 93 0.82 -7.13 12.74
C GLU A 93 2.33 -7.27 12.86
N VAL A 94 2.93 -6.39 13.67
CA VAL A 94 4.36 -6.40 13.98
C VAL A 94 4.51 -6.70 15.46
N ASN A 95 5.26 -7.75 15.76
CA ASN A 95 5.57 -8.18 17.10
C ASN A 95 7.04 -8.61 17.20
N GLU A 96 7.42 -9.11 18.37
CA GLU A 96 8.79 -9.50 18.69
C GLU A 96 9.29 -10.73 17.91
N GLU A 97 8.38 -11.57 17.41
CA GLU A 97 8.71 -12.75 16.60
C GLU A 97 8.84 -12.40 15.11
N GLY A 98 8.18 -11.34 14.64
CA GLY A 98 8.28 -10.88 13.27
C GLY A 98 7.09 -10.05 12.79
N THR A 99 6.82 -10.12 11.48
CA THR A 99 5.70 -9.42 10.83
C THR A 99 4.75 -10.42 10.17
N GLU A 100 3.47 -10.33 10.48
CA GLU A 100 2.40 -11.01 9.75
C GLU A 100 1.60 -9.97 8.96
N ALA A 101 1.49 -10.16 7.64
CA ALA A 101 0.75 -9.26 6.76
C ALA A 101 -0.16 -10.05 5.82
N ALA A 102 -1.39 -9.56 5.62
CA ALA A 102 -2.37 -10.15 4.72
C ALA A 102 -3.16 -9.07 3.96
N ALA A 103 -3.49 -9.32 2.70
CA ALA A 103 -4.32 -8.43 1.90
C ALA A 103 -5.29 -9.22 1.02
N ALA A 104 -6.47 -8.68 0.81
CA ALA A 104 -7.49 -9.20 -0.11
C ALA A 104 -8.15 -8.02 -0.85
N THR A 105 -8.36 -8.17 -2.16
CA THR A 105 -8.90 -7.13 -3.05
C THR A 105 -10.12 -7.64 -3.79
#